data_AF-A0A847P1M3-F1
#
_entry.id   AF-A0A847P1M3-F1
#
_cell.length_a   1.000
_cell.length_b   1.000
_cell.length_c   1.000
_cell.angle_alpha   90.00
_cell.angle_beta   90.00
_cell.angle_gamma   90.00
#
_symmetry.space_group_name_H-M   'P 1'
#
loop_
_entity.id
_entity.type
_entity.pdbx_description
1 polymer ?
#
loop_
_entity_poly.entity_id
_entity_poly.type
_entity_poly.pdbx_seq_one_letter_code
_entity_poly.pdbx_strand_id
1 'polypeptide(L)'
;MQLPKSRRRQKLREKKCQYPGCGKIFFGIHISKYCPEHRQDRYRIRKRTKPEDVNIKNQTFKHTYTEVVTMVMDCALEGCTHQFEVKIYPRQFIYPKYCPEHRNEYKRIRHLQLIGRDDLIEQMKNEGESFELDRNAENVEEESADVDVIDDVA
;
A
#
# COMPACT_ATOMS: atom_id res chain seq x y z
N MET A 1 19.14 34.75 31.80
CA MET A 1 17.88 34.68 31.04
C MET A 1 18.15 34.02 29.70
N GLN A 2 17.48 32.91 29.39
CA GLN A 2 17.72 32.16 28.15
C GLN A 2 16.92 32.79 27.02
N LEU A 3 17.59 33.34 25.99
CA LEU A 3 16.91 33.91 24.83
C LEU A 3 16.11 32.82 24.10
N PRO A 4 14.84 33.08 23.73
CA PRO A 4 14.01 32.08 23.06
C PRO A 4 14.63 31.70 21.71
N LYS A 5 14.84 30.40 21.50
CA LYS A 5 15.40 29.84 20.26
C LYS A 5 14.52 30.26 19.08
N SER A 6 15.00 31.17 18.23
CA SER A 6 14.27 31.62 17.05
C SER A 6 14.04 30.43 16.10
N ARG A 7 12.78 30.02 15.89
CA ARG A 7 12.45 29.01 14.88
C ARG A 7 12.77 29.57 13.49
N ARG A 8 13.60 28.85 12.73
CA ARG A 8 13.96 29.21 11.35
C ARG A 8 12.68 29.25 10.50
N ARG A 9 12.39 30.38 9.88
CA ARG A 9 11.23 30.53 8.98
C ARG A 9 11.41 29.64 7.76
N GLN A 10 10.36 28.88 7.41
CA GLN A 10 10.38 28.03 6.21
C GLN A 10 10.30 28.91 4.95
N LYS A 11 11.13 28.61 3.95
CA LYS A 11 11.12 29.31 2.66
C LYS A 11 9.88 28.91 1.86
N LEU A 12 9.10 29.90 1.42
CA LEU A 12 8.00 29.71 0.49
C LEU A 12 8.56 29.56 -0.92
N ARG A 13 7.96 28.66 -1.70
CA ARG A 13 8.26 28.47 -3.12
C ARG A 13 6.96 28.50 -3.91
N GLU A 14 7.05 28.88 -5.17
CA GLU A 14 5.95 28.76 -6.11
C GLU A 14 5.66 27.27 -6.39
N LYS A 15 4.39 26.90 -6.29
CA LYS A 15 3.92 25.53 -6.51
C LYS A 15 2.59 25.55 -7.26
N LYS A 16 2.31 24.50 -8.02
CA LYS A 16 1.04 24.29 -8.72
C LYS A 16 0.13 23.37 -7.89
N CYS A 17 -1.16 23.66 -7.84
CA CYS A 17 -2.15 22.87 -7.12
C CYS A 17 -2.35 21.49 -7.77
N GLN A 18 -2.19 20.42 -6.99
CA GLN A 18 -2.38 19.02 -7.43
C GLN A 18 -3.84 18.54 -7.37
N TYR A 19 -4.80 19.45 -7.25
CA TYR A 19 -6.22 19.10 -7.22
C TYR A 19 -6.72 18.90 -8.65
N PRO A 20 -7.47 17.83 -8.96
CA PRO A 20 -7.96 17.56 -10.31
C PRO A 20 -8.73 18.77 -10.84
N GLY A 21 -8.28 19.33 -11.97
CA GLY A 21 -8.91 20.49 -12.63
C GLY A 21 -8.58 21.88 -12.06
N CYS A 22 -7.72 22.02 -11.04
CA CYS A 22 -7.44 23.34 -10.45
C CYS A 22 -6.31 24.12 -11.14
N GLY A 23 -5.11 23.53 -11.25
CA GLY A 23 -3.94 24.17 -11.91
C GLY A 23 -3.39 25.47 -11.28
N LYS A 24 -4.04 26.07 -10.27
CA LYS A 24 -3.66 27.36 -9.68
C LYS A 24 -2.23 27.34 -9.11
N ILE A 25 -1.47 28.39 -9.39
CA ILE A 25 -0.13 28.63 -8.83
C ILE A 25 -0.30 29.29 -7.45
N PHE A 26 0.43 28.83 -6.44
CA PHE A 26 0.39 29.35 -5.08
C PHE A 26 1.76 29.27 -4.40
N PHE A 27 1.99 30.13 -3.41
CA PHE A 27 3.21 30.09 -2.60
C PHE A 27 3.01 29.17 -1.40
N GLY A 28 3.81 28.10 -1.34
CA GLY A 28 3.68 27.07 -0.32
C GLY A 28 5.02 26.55 0.19
N ILE A 29 4.95 25.80 1.29
CA ILE A 29 6.09 25.05 1.81
C ILE A 29 6.26 23.74 1.04
N HIS A 30 7.38 23.05 1.22
CA HIS A 30 7.69 21.83 0.45
C HIS A 30 6.60 20.75 0.56
N ILE A 31 5.85 20.68 1.66
CA ILE A 31 4.73 19.75 1.85
C ILE A 31 3.39 20.21 1.25
N SER A 32 3.23 21.48 0.90
CA SER A 32 1.95 22.00 0.40
C SER A 32 1.66 21.46 -1.01
N LYS A 33 0.61 20.65 -1.16
CA LYS A 33 0.18 20.07 -2.45
C LYS A 33 -0.98 20.83 -3.11
N TYR A 34 -1.82 21.47 -2.30
CA TYR A 34 -3.05 22.12 -2.74
C TYR A 34 -3.03 23.61 -2.42
N CYS A 35 -3.73 24.40 -3.23
CA CYS A 35 -3.94 25.84 -2.99
C CYS A 35 -4.82 26.07 -1.75
N PRO A 36 -4.91 27.31 -1.23
CA PRO A 36 -5.68 27.62 -0.01
C PRO A 36 -7.16 27.21 -0.06
N GLU A 37 -7.75 27.18 -1.26
CA GLU A 37 -9.12 26.73 -1.51
C GLU A 37 -9.25 25.20 -1.36
N HIS A 38 -8.46 24.42 -2.11
CA HIS A 38 -8.49 22.95 -2.08
C HIS A 38 -7.76 22.32 -0.89
N ARG A 39 -7.12 23.12 -0.03
CA ARG A 39 -6.58 22.68 1.26
C ARG A 39 -7.67 22.42 2.29
N GLN A 40 -8.86 22.98 2.10
CA GLN A 40 -9.98 22.81 3.02
C GLN A 40 -10.48 21.37 3.06
N ASP A 41 -10.95 20.93 4.23
CA ASP A 41 -11.43 19.56 4.44
C ASP A 41 -12.60 19.16 3.51
N ARG A 42 -13.36 20.15 2.99
CA ARG A 42 -14.46 19.94 2.04
C ARG A 42 -14.01 19.31 0.73
N TYR A 43 -12.81 19.67 0.25
CA TYR A 43 -12.23 19.17 -1.00
C TYR A 43 -11.28 18.00 -0.78
N ARG A 44 -11.21 17.45 0.44
CA ARG A 44 -10.34 16.33 0.75
C ARG A 44 -10.94 15.04 0.20
N ILE A 45 -10.37 14.55 -0.90
CA ILE A 45 -10.70 13.23 -1.45
C ILE A 45 -10.24 12.16 -0.45
N ARG A 46 -11.21 11.45 0.16
CA ARG A 46 -10.95 10.31 1.04
C ARG A 46 -10.88 9.05 0.20
N LYS A 47 -9.68 8.52 0.01
CA LYS A 47 -9.51 7.16 -0.51
C LYS A 47 -9.89 6.18 0.60
N ARG A 48 -10.96 5.40 0.40
CA ARG A 48 -11.23 4.23 1.24
C ARG A 48 -10.27 3.14 0.79
N THR A 49 -9.45 2.63 1.70
CA THR A 49 -8.74 1.37 1.47
C THR A 49 -9.79 0.27 1.30
N LYS A 50 -9.63 -0.57 0.27
CA LYS A 50 -10.46 -1.77 0.11
C LYS A 50 -10.24 -2.65 1.35
N PRO A 51 -11.29 -3.24 1.93
CA PRO A 51 -11.12 -4.21 3.01
C PRO A 51 -10.33 -5.41 2.46
N GLU A 52 -9.17 -5.70 3.03
CA GLU A 52 -8.41 -6.93 2.74
C GLU A 52 -9.05 -8.11 3.48
N ASP A 53 -9.07 -9.28 2.85
CA ASP A 53 -9.49 -10.50 3.52
C ASP A 53 -8.48 -10.89 4.61
N VAL A 54 -8.99 -11.09 5.83
CA VAL A 54 -8.15 -11.32 7.02
C VAL A 54 -7.34 -12.63 6.92
N ASN A 55 -7.76 -13.54 6.04
CA ASN A 55 -7.17 -14.87 5.83
C ASN A 55 -5.91 -14.86 4.94
N ILE A 56 -5.58 -13.75 4.27
CA ILE A 56 -4.40 -13.68 3.40
C ILE A 56 -3.11 -13.73 4.24
N LYS A 57 -3.09 -13.02 5.37
CA LYS A 57 -1.90 -12.87 6.23
C LYS A 57 -1.92 -13.75 7.48
N ASN A 58 -3.10 -14.19 7.89
CA ASN A 58 -3.34 -14.96 9.11
C ASN A 58 -3.91 -16.32 8.76
N GLN A 59 -3.79 -17.28 9.67
CA GLN A 59 -4.46 -18.56 9.56
C GLN A 59 -5.77 -18.55 10.34
N THR A 60 -6.79 -19.18 9.78
CA THR A 60 -8.05 -19.44 10.50
C THR A 60 -7.99 -20.79 11.19
N PHE A 61 -8.05 -20.80 12.51
CA PHE A 61 -8.09 -22.02 13.33
C PHE A 61 -9.42 -22.07 14.09
N LYS A 62 -10.31 -22.97 13.68
CA LYS A 62 -11.62 -23.16 14.32
C LYS A 62 -11.47 -24.13 15.50
N HIS A 63 -11.88 -23.69 16.67
CA HIS A 63 -11.84 -24.50 17.90
C HIS A 63 -13.07 -24.23 18.77
N THR A 64 -13.36 -25.14 19.69
CA THR A 64 -14.49 -25.06 20.63
C THR A 64 -14.05 -24.77 22.07
N TYR A 65 -12.79 -24.37 22.29
CA TYR A 65 -12.27 -24.07 23.62
C TYR A 65 -13.09 -22.99 24.36
N THR A 66 -13.35 -23.25 25.64
CA THR A 66 -14.04 -22.37 26.57
C THR A 66 -13.09 -21.51 27.39
N GLU A 67 -11.82 -21.94 27.51
CA GLU A 67 -10.76 -21.27 28.26
C GLU A 67 -9.60 -20.87 27.34
N VAL A 68 -8.72 -20.01 27.84
CA VAL A 68 -7.54 -19.57 27.09
C VAL A 68 -6.48 -20.67 27.14
N VAL A 69 -6.12 -21.21 25.98
CA VAL A 69 -5.15 -22.31 25.85
C VAL A 69 -3.90 -21.80 25.14
N THR A 70 -2.73 -22.12 25.67
CA THR A 70 -1.45 -21.91 24.97
C THR A 70 -1.14 -23.13 24.11
N MET A 71 -0.96 -22.92 22.81
CA MET A 71 -0.65 -23.97 21.86
C MET A 71 0.61 -23.60 21.08
N VAL A 72 1.43 -24.60 20.77
CA VAL A 72 2.62 -24.43 19.95
C VAL A 72 2.23 -24.66 18.49
N MET A 73 2.57 -23.71 17.63
CA MET A 73 2.32 -23.75 16.18
C MET A 73 3.63 -23.64 15.41
N ASP A 74 3.69 -24.27 14.24
CA ASP A 74 4.84 -24.21 13.35
C ASP A 74 4.70 -23.06 12.35
N CYS A 75 5.84 -22.49 11.94
CA CYS A 75 5.85 -21.47 10.89
C CYS A 75 5.46 -22.08 9.54
N ALA A 76 4.42 -21.54 8.89
CA ALA A 76 4.03 -21.98 7.55
C ALA A 76 4.94 -21.43 6.42
N LEU A 77 6.15 -20.95 6.75
CA LEU A 77 7.11 -20.47 5.75
C LEU A 77 8.03 -21.63 5.40
N GLU A 78 8.17 -21.91 4.11
CA GLU A 78 9.01 -23.01 3.67
C GLU A 78 10.47 -22.82 4.05
N GLY A 79 11.09 -23.91 4.52
CA GLY A 79 12.45 -23.91 5.08
C GLY A 79 12.56 -23.33 6.49
N CYS A 80 11.47 -22.86 7.09
CA CYS A 80 11.45 -22.44 8.48
C CYS A 80 10.93 -23.59 9.37
N THR A 81 11.73 -23.99 10.35
CA THR A 81 11.36 -25.03 11.35
C THR A 81 11.05 -24.43 12.72
N HIS A 82 10.90 -23.11 12.81
CA HIS A 82 10.64 -22.44 14.08
C HIS A 82 9.21 -22.67 14.54
N GLN A 83 9.10 -23.13 15.79
CA GLN A 83 7.83 -23.25 16.51
C GLN A 83 7.62 -22.01 17.39
N PHE A 84 6.38 -21.60 17.57
CA PHE A 84 6.04 -20.45 18.39
C PHE A 84 4.74 -20.67 19.17
N GLU A 85 4.68 -20.06 20.35
CA GLU A 85 3.51 -20.16 21.22
C GLU A 85 2.42 -19.16 20.81
N VAL A 86 1.20 -19.66 20.70
CA VAL A 86 0.00 -18.87 20.41
C VAL A 86 -1.00 -19.08 21.53
N LYS A 87 -1.47 -17.97 22.10
CA LYS A 87 -2.60 -17.95 23.03
C LYS A 87 -3.90 -17.97 22.24
N ILE A 88 -4.64 -19.05 22.39
CA ILE A 88 -5.91 -19.31 21.73
C ILE A 88 -7.04 -18.83 22.65
N TYR A 89 -7.83 -17.88 22.17
CA TYR A 89 -8.92 -17.26 22.93
C TYR A 89 -10.28 -17.81 22.47
N PRO A 90 -11.23 -18.03 23.40
CA PRO A 90 -12.59 -18.44 23.05
C PRO A 90 -13.23 -17.46 22.06
N ARG A 91 -13.95 -18.00 21.06
CA ARG A 91 -14.66 -17.23 20.01
C ARG A 91 -13.77 -16.40 19.08
N GLN A 92 -12.45 -16.53 19.15
CA GLN A 92 -11.50 -15.95 18.20
C GLN A 92 -10.93 -17.05 17.32
N PHE A 93 -10.96 -16.87 16.00
CA PHE A 93 -10.50 -17.90 15.06
C PHE A 93 -9.30 -17.48 14.22
N ILE A 94 -8.78 -16.27 14.43
CA ILE A 94 -7.74 -15.68 13.57
C ILE A 94 -6.44 -15.60 14.37
N TYR A 95 -5.42 -16.28 13.86
CA TYR A 95 -4.13 -16.44 14.53
C TYR A 95 -2.95 -16.22 13.56
N PRO A 96 -1.75 -15.92 14.05
CA PRO A 96 -0.58 -15.74 13.20
C PRO A 96 -0.23 -17.04 12.46
N LYS A 97 0.02 -16.94 11.15
CA LYS A 97 0.47 -18.05 10.29
C LYS A 97 1.99 -18.25 10.33
N TYR A 98 2.74 -17.22 10.69
CA TYR A 98 4.20 -17.19 10.65
C TYR A 98 4.77 -16.88 12.02
N CYS A 99 5.99 -17.37 12.28
CA CYS A 99 6.71 -17.12 13.52
C CYS A 99 7.10 -15.63 13.66
N PRO A 100 7.55 -15.19 14.86
CA PRO A 100 7.94 -13.80 15.10
C PRO A 100 9.05 -13.29 14.16
N GLU A 101 9.91 -14.17 13.68
CA GLU A 101 10.97 -13.83 12.72
C GLU A 101 10.42 -13.59 11.32
N HIS A 102 9.33 -14.26 10.95
CA HIS A 102 8.72 -14.22 9.61
C HIS A 102 7.38 -13.49 9.57
N ARG A 103 7.04 -12.74 10.62
CA ARG A 103 5.79 -11.97 10.68
C ARG A 103 5.72 -10.84 9.66
N ASN A 104 6.86 -10.26 9.33
CA ASN A 104 6.98 -9.20 8.32
C ASN A 104 7.26 -9.81 6.94
N GLU A 105 6.54 -9.34 5.93
CA GLU A 105 6.70 -9.75 4.53
C GLU A 105 8.14 -9.61 4.04
N TYR A 106 8.81 -8.51 4.35
CA TYR A 106 10.22 -8.31 3.99
C TYR A 106 11.11 -9.43 4.52
N LYS A 107 10.87 -9.89 5.76
CA LYS A 107 11.65 -10.97 6.36
C LYS A 107 11.33 -12.32 5.71
N ARG A 108 10.08 -12.54 5.27
CA ARG A 108 9.70 -13.74 4.49
C ARG A 108 10.41 -13.78 3.15
N ILE A 109 10.36 -12.68 2.39
CA ILE A 109 11.03 -12.56 1.10
C ILE A 109 12.54 -12.80 1.26
N ARG A 110 13.17 -12.15 2.25
CA ARG A 110 14.61 -12.34 2.51
C ARG A 110 14.96 -13.79 2.84
N HIS A 111 14.12 -14.50 3.60
CA HIS A 111 14.34 -15.91 3.90
C HIS A 111 14.21 -16.79 2.64
N LEU A 112 13.20 -16.53 1.80
CA LEU A 112 13.04 -17.24 0.53
C LEU A 112 14.20 -16.97 -0.44
N GLN A 113 14.75 -15.76 -0.45
CA GLN A 113 15.95 -15.41 -1.22
C GLN A 113 17.17 -16.21 -0.77
N LEU A 114 17.33 -16.46 0.54
CA LEU A 114 18.42 -17.28 1.06
C LEU A 114 18.29 -18.76 0.68
N ILE A 115 17.06 -19.24 0.52
CA ILE A 115 16.77 -20.63 0.10
C ILE A 115 16.86 -20.77 -1.42
N GLY A 116 16.73 -19.66 -2.17
CA GLY A 116 16.72 -19.66 -3.64
C GLY A 116 15.39 -20.10 -4.23
N ARG A 117 14.26 -19.87 -3.54
CA ARG A 117 12.91 -20.13 -4.08
C ARG A 117 12.29 -18.85 -4.62
N ASP A 118 12.71 -18.47 -5.81
CA ASP A 118 12.22 -17.26 -6.50
C ASP A 118 10.74 -17.37 -6.89
N ASP A 119 10.27 -18.58 -7.22
CA ASP A 119 8.86 -18.86 -7.57
C ASP A 119 7.88 -18.39 -6.48
N LEU A 120 8.23 -18.58 -5.20
CA LEU A 120 7.39 -18.17 -4.07
C LEU A 120 7.51 -16.69 -3.79
N ILE A 121 8.65 -16.08 -4.09
CA ILE A 121 8.82 -14.64 -3.97
C ILE A 121 7.89 -13.94 -4.96
N GLU A 122 7.80 -14.44 -6.18
CA GLU A 122 6.88 -13.92 -7.20
C GLU A 122 5.42 -14.10 -6.77
N GLN A 123 5.04 -15.27 -6.24
CA GLN A 123 3.69 -15.47 -5.71
C GLN A 123 3.37 -14.52 -4.55
N MET A 124 4.28 -14.35 -3.59
CA MET A 124 4.08 -13.42 -2.47
C MET A 124 4.01 -11.97 -2.92
N LYS A 125 4.81 -11.59 -3.92
CA LYS A 125 4.74 -10.26 -4.54
C LYS A 125 3.43 -10.08 -5.28
N ASN A 126 2.97 -11.04 -6.06
CA ASN A 126 1.70 -10.95 -6.79
C ASN A 126 0.49 -10.87 -5.83
N GLU A 127 0.51 -11.62 -4.72
CA GLU A 127 -0.50 -11.50 -3.66
C GLU A 127 -0.46 -10.11 -2.99
N GLY A 128 0.74 -9.54 -2.79
CA GLY A 128 0.95 -8.19 -2.26
C GLY A 128 0.70 -7.05 -3.25
N GLU A 129 0.87 -7.30 -4.55
CA GLU A 129 0.80 -6.35 -5.68
C GLU A 129 -0.60 -6.30 -6.32
N SER A 130 -1.60 -6.97 -5.74
CA SER A 130 -3.02 -6.61 -5.94
C SER A 130 -3.37 -5.18 -5.48
N PHE A 131 -2.36 -4.35 -5.22
CA PHE A 131 -2.38 -2.93 -4.87
C PHE A 131 -1.58 -2.02 -5.84
N GLU A 132 -1.18 -2.50 -7.02
CA GLU A 132 -0.74 -1.60 -8.09
C GLU A 132 -1.99 -0.95 -8.73
N LEU A 133 -2.07 0.38 -8.63
CA LEU A 133 -3.08 1.19 -9.28
C LEU A 133 -3.01 0.96 -10.80
N ASP A 134 -4.16 0.62 -11.41
CA ASP A 134 -4.43 0.91 -12.81
C ASP A 134 -4.12 2.39 -13.07
N ARG A 135 -2.91 2.63 -13.56
CA ARG A 135 -2.51 3.83 -14.29
C ARG A 135 -2.27 3.35 -15.71
N ASN A 136 -3.35 3.31 -16.48
CA ASN A 136 -3.44 3.90 -17.81
C ASN A 136 -4.73 3.39 -18.49
N ALA A 137 -5.86 3.97 -18.06
CA ALA A 137 -6.90 4.29 -19.03
C ALA A 137 -6.39 5.51 -19.81
N GLU A 138 -5.68 5.25 -20.90
CA GLU A 138 -5.55 6.10 -22.08
C GLU A 138 -5.04 5.18 -23.21
N ASN A 139 -5.92 4.25 -23.62
CA ASN A 139 -6.02 3.92 -25.03
C ASN A 139 -6.51 5.21 -25.71
N VAL A 140 -5.58 6.04 -26.17
CA VAL A 140 -5.85 6.89 -27.33
C VAL A 140 -5.29 6.12 -28.50
N GLU A 141 -6.22 5.61 -29.29
CA GLU A 141 -6.02 4.90 -30.54
C GLU A 141 -5.09 5.74 -31.44
N GLU A 142 -3.87 5.25 -31.67
CA GLU A 142 -3.12 5.56 -32.88
C GLU A 142 -3.75 4.74 -34.02
N GLU A 143 -4.85 5.24 -34.58
CA GLU A 143 -5.21 4.88 -35.96
C GLU A 143 -4.44 5.82 -36.89
N SER A 144 -3.22 5.39 -37.23
CA SER A 144 -2.59 5.76 -38.48
C SER A 144 -3.34 5.09 -39.63
N ALA A 145 -4.21 5.84 -40.29
CA ALA A 145 -4.61 5.56 -41.66
C ALA A 145 -4.58 6.87 -42.44
N ASP A 146 -3.54 7.00 -43.26
CA ASP A 146 -3.51 7.88 -44.42
C ASP A 146 -4.79 7.73 -45.24
N VAL A 147 -5.18 8.78 -45.97
CA VAL A 147 -5.55 8.78 -47.41
C VAL A 147 -6.40 10.01 -47.78
N ASP A 148 -5.93 10.67 -48.85
CA ASP A 148 -6.56 11.56 -49.83
C ASP A 148 -6.88 13.04 -49.51
N VAL A 149 -5.89 13.86 -49.88
CA VAL A 149 -6.05 15.08 -50.68
C VAL A 149 -7.09 14.88 -51.78
N ILE A 150 -8.20 15.64 -51.77
CA ILE A 150 -8.96 15.95 -52.98
C ILE A 150 -9.41 17.41 -52.92
N ASP A 151 -9.12 18.08 -54.03
CA ASP A 151 -9.48 19.44 -54.43
C ASP A 151 -10.99 19.76 -54.42
N ASP A 152 -11.24 21.07 -54.47
CA ASP A 152 -12.32 21.78 -55.17
C ASP A 152 -13.62 22.23 -54.45
N VAL A 153 -13.70 23.58 -54.41
CA VAL A 153 -14.82 24.47 -54.83
C VAL A 153 -16.00 24.71 -53.87
N ALA A 154 -16.08 25.94 -53.37
CA ALA A 154 -17.03 26.98 -53.82
C ALA A 154 -16.65 28.37 -53.30
#